data_AF-A0AB37XRI9-F1
#
_entry.id   AF-A0AB37XRI9-F1
#
_cell.length_a   1.000
_cell.length_b   1.000
_cell.length_c   1.000
_cell.angle_alpha   90.00
_cell.angle_beta   90.00
_cell.angle_gamma   90.00
#
_symmetry.space_group_name_H-M   'P 1'
#
loop_
_entity.id
_entity.type
_entity.pdbx_description
1 polymer ?
#
loop_
_entity_poly.entity_id
_entity_poly.type
_entity_poly.pdbx_seq_one_letter_code
_entity_poly.pdbx_strand_id
1 'polypeptide(L)'
;MSILEKIFKTRKDITYMLDLDMIEDLSQQAYVKRLAIDSCIEFVARAVAQSHFKVLEGNRIQKNDVYYKLNIKPNTDLSSDSFWQQVIYKLIYDNEVLIVVSDNKELLIADSFYREEYALYDDIFKDVTVKDYTYQRTFTMQEVIYLKYNNNKVTHFVESLFEDYG
;
A
#
# COMPACT_ATOMS: atom_id res chain seq x y z
N MET A 1 -34.58 -39.99 -28.52
CA MET A 1 -33.86 -39.16 -27.54
C MET A 1 -34.63 -39.21 -26.23
N SER A 2 -34.09 -39.95 -25.27
CA SER A 2 -34.81 -40.47 -24.11
C SER A 2 -35.16 -39.34 -23.12
N ILE A 3 -36.34 -39.42 -22.49
CA ILE A 3 -36.78 -38.49 -21.43
C ILE A 3 -35.73 -38.38 -20.32
N LEU A 4 -34.97 -39.45 -20.08
CA LEU A 4 -33.86 -39.51 -19.13
C LEU A 4 -32.72 -38.54 -19.50
N GLU A 5 -32.34 -38.43 -20.78
CA GLU A 5 -31.28 -37.50 -21.21
C GLU A 5 -31.69 -36.04 -21.04
N LYS A 6 -32.97 -35.71 -21.27
CA LYS A 6 -33.51 -34.37 -21.01
C LYS A 6 -33.44 -34.02 -19.52
N ILE A 7 -33.83 -34.95 -18.64
CA ILE A 7 -33.78 -34.73 -17.18
C ILE A 7 -32.34 -34.56 -16.68
N PHE A 8 -31.40 -35.37 -17.18
CA PHE A 8 -30.00 -35.25 -16.80
C PHE A 8 -29.34 -33.96 -17.32
N LYS A 9 -29.71 -33.49 -18.52
CA LYS A 9 -29.22 -32.22 -19.07
C LYS A 9 -29.76 -31.02 -18.29
N THR A 10 -31.06 -30.99 -18.01
CA THR A 10 -31.69 -29.94 -17.20
C THR A 10 -31.09 -29.84 -15.79
N ARG A 11 -30.73 -30.96 -15.15
CA ARG A 11 -30.05 -30.93 -13.84
C ARG A 11 -28.66 -30.33 -13.90
N LYS A 12 -27.87 -30.66 -14.93
CA LYS A 12 -26.54 -30.05 -15.12
C LYS A 12 -26.65 -28.54 -15.35
N ASP A 13 -27.58 -28.11 -16.20
CA ASP A 13 -27.80 -26.68 -16.48
C ASP A 13 -28.21 -25.91 -15.20
N ILE A 14 -29.04 -26.50 -14.34
CA ILE A 14 -29.41 -25.92 -13.03
C ILE A 14 -28.22 -25.84 -12.07
N THR A 15 -27.36 -26.87 -12.03
CA THR A 15 -26.13 -26.85 -11.22
C THR A 15 -25.17 -25.76 -11.68
N TYR A 16 -24.96 -25.61 -13.00
CA TYR A 16 -24.11 -24.54 -13.52
C TYR A 16 -24.67 -23.13 -13.25
N MET A 17 -25.99 -22.96 -13.29
CA MET A 17 -26.62 -21.68 -12.94
C MET A 17 -26.50 -21.37 -11.45
N LEU A 18 -26.71 -22.35 -10.56
CA LEU A 18 -26.51 -22.19 -9.12
C LEU A 18 -25.06 -21.88 -8.76
N ASP A 19 -24.10 -22.56 -9.40
CA ASP A 19 -22.68 -22.27 -9.22
C ASP A 19 -22.33 -20.87 -9.71
N LEU A 20 -22.90 -20.40 -10.82
CA LEU A 20 -22.67 -19.05 -11.35
C LEU A 20 -23.24 -17.97 -10.42
N ASP A 21 -24.47 -18.13 -9.93
CA ASP A 21 -25.11 -17.21 -8.98
C ASP A 21 -24.33 -17.16 -7.66
N MET A 22 -23.86 -18.30 -7.15
CA MET A 22 -23.01 -18.35 -5.96
C MET A 22 -21.66 -17.67 -6.16
N ILE A 23 -21.03 -17.85 -7.33
CA ILE A 23 -19.77 -17.16 -7.69
C ILE A 23 -20.01 -15.64 -7.78
N GLU A 24 -21.13 -15.22 -8.36
CA GLU A 24 -21.48 -13.80 -8.47
C GLU A 24 -21.69 -13.17 -7.09
N ASP A 25 -22.46 -13.82 -6.20
CA ASP A 25 -22.67 -13.36 -4.82
C ASP A 25 -21.37 -13.28 -4.00
N LEU A 26 -20.50 -14.29 -4.13
CA LEU A 26 -19.17 -14.27 -3.49
C LEU A 26 -18.32 -13.11 -4.01
N SER A 27 -18.31 -12.90 -5.33
CA SER A 27 -17.55 -11.81 -5.97
C SER A 27 -18.04 -10.41 -5.55
N GLN A 28 -19.35 -10.25 -5.38
CA GLN A 28 -19.95 -9.00 -4.91
C GLN A 28 -19.62 -8.72 -3.44
N GLN A 29 -19.70 -9.74 -2.58
CA GLN A 29 -19.33 -9.60 -1.17
C GLN A 29 -17.85 -9.25 -1.01
N ALA A 30 -17.00 -9.95 -1.73
CA ALA A 30 -15.57 -9.67 -1.88
C ALA A 30 -15.30 -8.20 -2.25
N TYR A 31 -15.96 -7.71 -3.30
CA TYR A 31 -15.81 -6.34 -3.76
C TYR A 31 -16.21 -5.31 -2.69
N VAL A 32 -17.35 -5.53 -2.01
CA VAL A 32 -17.83 -4.63 -0.95
C VAL A 32 -16.88 -4.61 0.25
N LYS A 33 -16.33 -5.76 0.64
CA LYS A 33 -15.34 -5.86 1.73
C LYS A 33 -14.05 -5.09 1.39
N ARG A 34 -13.53 -5.25 0.17
CA ARG A 34 -12.36 -4.50 -0.31
C ARG A 34 -12.62 -2.99 -0.28
N LEU A 35 -13.76 -2.56 -0.82
CA LEU A 35 -14.15 -1.15 -0.82
C LEU A 35 -14.24 -0.57 0.60
N ALA A 36 -14.73 -1.35 1.57
CA ALA A 36 -14.80 -0.94 2.97
C ALA A 36 -13.40 -0.74 3.57
N ILE A 37 -12.48 -1.67 3.34
CA ILE A 37 -11.09 -1.54 3.79
C ILE A 37 -10.42 -0.32 3.15
N ASP A 38 -10.52 -0.21 1.82
CA ASP A 38 -9.93 0.90 1.08
C ASP A 38 -10.44 2.24 1.61
N SER A 39 -11.75 2.33 1.89
CA SER A 39 -12.36 3.53 2.47
C SER A 39 -11.83 3.86 3.86
N CYS A 40 -11.63 2.84 4.71
CA CYS A 40 -11.08 3.02 6.05
C CYS A 40 -9.61 3.46 6.03
N ILE A 41 -8.78 2.80 5.21
CA ILE A 41 -7.36 3.16 5.05
C ILE A 41 -7.25 4.58 4.53
N GLU A 42 -8.02 4.90 3.49
CA GLU A 42 -8.04 6.21 2.85
C GLU A 42 -8.53 7.32 3.80
N PHE A 43 -9.48 7.02 4.69
CA PHE A 43 -9.89 7.95 5.75
C PHE A 43 -8.74 8.26 6.71
N VAL A 44 -8.03 7.23 7.20
CA VAL A 44 -6.88 7.39 8.10
C VAL A 44 -5.74 8.13 7.39
N ALA A 45 -5.43 7.75 6.15
CA ALA A 45 -4.37 8.34 5.35
C ALA A 45 -4.60 9.85 5.16
N ARG A 46 -5.81 10.27 4.81
CA ARG A 46 -6.16 11.69 4.69
C ARG A 46 -6.07 12.45 6.00
N ALA A 47 -6.50 11.84 7.11
CA ALA A 47 -6.41 12.47 8.43
C ALA A 47 -4.96 12.72 8.85
N VAL A 48 -4.06 11.76 8.60
CA VAL A 48 -2.64 11.92 8.88
C VAL A 48 -1.99 12.91 7.91
N ALA A 49 -2.34 12.87 6.63
CA ALA A 49 -1.81 13.76 5.61
C ALA A 49 -2.04 15.25 5.91
N GLN A 50 -3.18 15.59 6.51
CA GLN A 50 -3.52 16.96 6.92
C GLN A 50 -2.80 17.40 8.20
N SER A 51 -2.06 16.51 8.86
CA SER A 51 -1.34 16.83 10.09
C SER A 51 -0.05 17.59 9.78
N HIS A 52 0.26 18.60 10.60
CA HIS A 52 1.48 19.39 10.44
C HIS A 52 2.68 18.81 11.19
N PHE A 53 3.76 18.56 10.46
CA PHE A 53 5.04 18.14 11.00
C PHE A 53 5.78 19.34 11.62
N LYS A 54 6.09 19.23 12.91
CA LYS A 54 6.91 20.22 13.62
C LYS A 54 8.37 19.79 13.61
N VAL A 55 9.23 20.59 12.99
CA VAL A 55 10.69 20.42 13.06
C VAL A 55 11.20 21.22 14.25
N LEU A 56 11.79 20.54 15.23
CA LEU A 56 12.30 21.14 16.46
C LEU A 56 13.82 21.14 16.44
N GLU A 57 14.41 22.29 16.76
CA GLU A 57 15.84 22.43 17.05
C GLU A 57 15.97 22.98 18.46
N GLY A 58 16.33 22.10 19.41
CA GLY A 58 16.12 22.35 20.83
C GLY A 58 14.62 22.49 21.15
N ASN A 59 14.22 23.63 21.76
CA ASN A 59 12.84 23.92 22.16
C ASN A 59 12.10 24.89 21.20
N ARG A 60 12.65 25.16 20.01
CA ARG A 60 12.04 26.10 19.06
C ARG A 60 11.64 25.39 17.77
N ILE A 61 10.46 25.77 17.24
CA ILE A 61 9.98 25.30 15.94
C ILE A 61 10.76 26.04 14.86
N GLN A 62 11.46 25.29 14.02
CA GLN A 62 12.21 25.83 12.89
C GLN A 62 11.43 25.62 11.60
N LYS A 63 11.26 26.70 10.83
CA LYS A 63 10.69 26.67 9.48
C LYS A 63 11.81 26.62 8.44
N ASN A 64 12.64 25.58 8.52
CA ASN A 64 13.76 25.34 7.61
C ASN A 64 13.31 24.59 6.33
N ASP A 65 14.26 24.24 5.46
CA ASP A 65 13.98 23.51 4.22
C ASP A 65 13.31 22.15 4.49
N VAL A 66 13.70 21.46 5.57
CA VAL A 66 13.08 20.20 5.97
C VAL A 66 11.61 20.42 6.33
N TYR A 67 11.30 21.46 7.11
CA TYR A 67 9.92 21.83 7.40
C TYR A 67 9.12 22.09 6.12
N TYR A 68 9.71 22.80 5.17
CA TYR A 68 9.07 23.09 3.88
C TYR A 68 8.80 21.81 3.07
N LYS A 69 9.79 20.91 2.98
CA LYS A 69 9.65 19.62 2.28
C LYS A 69 8.59 18.75 2.93
N LEU A 70 8.54 18.68 4.26
CA LEU A 70 7.60 17.82 4.98
C LEU A 70 6.16 18.34 5.00
N ASN A 71 5.94 19.66 4.88
CA ASN A 71 4.61 20.27 5.07
C ASN A 71 4.05 20.98 3.83
N ILE A 72 4.87 21.30 2.82
CA ILE A 72 4.43 22.08 1.65
C ILE A 72 4.66 21.30 0.37
N LYS A 73 5.92 21.01 0.04
CA LYS A 73 6.27 20.40 -1.25
C LYS A 73 7.40 19.37 -1.13
N PRO A 74 7.07 18.09 -0.90
CA PRO A 74 8.04 17.00 -0.76
C PRO A 74 8.87 16.77 -2.03
N ASN A 75 8.23 16.78 -3.20
CA ASN A 75 8.86 16.62 -4.51
C ASN A 75 8.19 17.53 -5.54
N THR A 76 8.67 17.49 -6.78
CA THR A 76 8.16 18.34 -7.86
C THR A 76 6.69 18.08 -8.19
N ASP A 77 6.24 16.83 -8.09
CA ASP A 77 4.96 16.33 -8.61
C ASP A 77 3.80 16.39 -7.61
N LEU A 78 4.08 16.20 -6.32
CA LEU A 78 3.08 16.02 -5.26
C LEU A 78 3.12 17.16 -4.23
N SER A 79 1.94 17.55 -3.75
CA SER A 79 1.81 18.35 -2.52
C SER A 79 2.11 17.48 -1.29
N SER A 80 2.36 18.13 -0.15
CA SER A 80 2.54 17.45 1.13
C SER A 80 1.38 16.50 1.46
N ASP A 81 0.15 16.97 1.31
CA ASP A 81 -1.04 16.19 1.64
C ASP A 81 -1.12 14.92 0.78
N SER A 82 -0.99 15.05 -0.54
CA SER A 82 -1.05 13.90 -1.46
C SER A 82 0.10 12.92 -1.21
N PHE A 83 1.30 13.42 -0.92
CA PHE A 83 2.46 12.59 -0.62
C PHE A 83 2.24 11.75 0.63
N TRP A 84 1.89 12.39 1.75
CA TRP A 84 1.69 11.67 3.01
C TRP A 84 0.47 10.76 2.97
N GLN A 85 -0.58 11.13 2.24
CA GLN A 85 -1.70 10.24 2.01
C GLN A 85 -1.26 8.95 1.32
N GLN A 86 -0.47 9.04 0.25
CA GLN A 86 0.07 7.86 -0.45
C GLN A 86 0.99 7.04 0.45
N VAL A 87 1.89 7.69 1.20
CA VAL A 87 2.80 7.01 2.14
C VAL A 87 2.01 6.21 3.19
N ILE A 88 1.01 6.82 3.82
CA ILE A 88 0.24 6.18 4.89
C ILE A 88 -0.67 5.09 4.33
N TYR A 89 -1.28 5.31 3.16
CA TYR A 89 -2.06 4.28 2.49
C TYR A 89 -1.19 3.05 2.21
N LYS A 90 -0.01 3.23 1.59
CA LYS A 90 0.92 2.15 1.28
C LYS A 90 1.44 1.46 2.54
N LEU A 91 1.77 2.23 3.59
CA LEU A 91 2.21 1.69 4.87
C LEU A 91 1.17 0.76 5.52
N ILE A 92 -0.12 1.09 5.44
CA ILE A 92 -1.18 0.27 6.05
C ILE A 92 -1.51 -0.92 5.14
N TYR A 93 -1.58 -0.71 3.82
CA TYR A 93 -1.98 -1.73 2.85
C TYR A 93 -0.87 -2.75 2.58
N ASP A 94 0.35 -2.30 2.26
CA ASP A 94 1.51 -3.15 1.97
C ASP A 94 2.33 -3.49 3.22
N ASN A 95 1.94 -2.97 4.39
CA ASN A 95 2.63 -3.14 5.68
C ASN A 95 4.04 -2.51 5.76
N GLU A 96 4.56 -1.99 4.66
CA GLU A 96 5.83 -1.28 4.59
C GLU A 96 5.83 -0.22 3.49
N VAL A 97 6.66 0.80 3.66
CA VAL A 97 6.90 1.81 2.64
C VAL A 97 8.34 2.31 2.74
N LEU A 98 8.94 2.54 1.57
CA LEU A 98 10.26 3.10 1.43
C LEU A 98 10.16 4.46 0.75
N ILE A 99 10.73 5.49 1.39
CA ILE A 99 10.89 6.81 0.80
C ILE A 99 12.38 7.02 0.56
N VAL A 100 12.74 7.27 -0.70
CA VAL A 100 14.11 7.60 -1.09
C VAL A 100 14.27 9.10 -1.25
N VAL A 101 15.45 9.60 -0.88
CA VAL A 101 15.83 10.99 -1.09
C VAL A 101 16.63 11.09 -2.37
N SER A 102 16.14 11.85 -3.35
CA SER A 102 16.89 12.12 -4.58
C SER A 102 18.08 13.06 -4.32
N ASP A 103 19.02 13.12 -5.26
CA ASP A 103 20.18 14.01 -5.16
C ASP A 103 19.77 15.50 -5.08
N ASN A 104 18.58 15.83 -5.59
CA ASN A 104 17.95 17.15 -5.48
C ASN A 104 17.14 17.35 -4.18
N LYS A 105 17.32 16.48 -3.19
CA LYS A 105 16.62 16.47 -1.89
C LYS A 105 15.09 16.40 -2.05
N GLU A 106 14.61 15.66 -3.04
CA GLU A 106 13.19 15.37 -3.18
C GLU A 106 12.85 14.03 -2.54
N LEU A 107 11.69 13.96 -1.90
CA LEU A 107 11.18 12.73 -1.31
C LEU A 107 10.38 11.96 -2.36
N LEU A 108 10.80 10.75 -2.67
CA LEU A 108 10.15 9.89 -3.65
C LEU A 108 9.70 8.60 -2.97
N ILE A 109 8.46 8.19 -3.22
CA ILE A 109 7.90 6.95 -2.70
C ILE A 109 8.32 5.84 -3.67
N ALA A 110 8.96 4.79 -3.16
CA ALA A 110 9.28 3.62 -3.98
C ALA A 110 8.04 2.76 -4.21
N ASP A 111 7.81 2.37 -5.45
CA ASP A 111 6.74 1.45 -5.82
C ASP A 111 7.11 0.01 -5.45
N SER A 112 8.38 -0.35 -5.66
CA SER A 112 8.97 -1.63 -5.26
C SER A 112 10.43 -1.47 -4.83
N PHE A 113 10.89 -2.38 -3.98
CA PHE A 113 12.27 -2.47 -3.52
C PHE A 113 12.53 -3.86 -2.93
N TYR A 114 13.79 -4.25 -2.88
CA TYR A 114 14.26 -5.41 -2.15
C TYR A 114 15.06 -4.98 -0.92
N ARG A 115 14.67 -5.42 0.28
CA ARG A 115 15.41 -5.15 1.51
C ARG A 115 16.25 -6.37 1.89
N GLU A 116 17.54 -6.14 2.04
CA GLU A 116 18.50 -7.10 2.57
C GLU A 116 18.81 -6.73 4.03
N GLU A 117 18.33 -7.56 4.96
CA GLU A 117 18.44 -7.31 6.39
C GLU A 117 19.78 -7.83 6.95
N TYR A 118 20.49 -6.98 7.68
CA TYR A 118 21.76 -7.32 8.33
C TYR A 118 21.64 -7.19 9.85
N ALA A 119 22.15 -8.18 10.59
CA ALA A 119 22.07 -8.17 12.06
C ALA A 119 23.07 -7.19 12.73
N LEU A 120 24.17 -6.88 12.06
CA LEU A 120 25.30 -6.11 12.60
C LEU A 120 25.63 -4.85 11.80
N TYR A 121 25.00 -4.68 10.64
CA TYR A 121 25.23 -3.57 9.70
C TYR A 121 23.89 -2.96 9.31
N ASP A 122 23.93 -1.78 8.70
CA ASP A 122 22.71 -1.16 8.18
C ASP A 122 22.13 -2.00 7.04
N ASP A 123 20.81 -2.11 7.05
CA ASP A 123 20.07 -2.75 5.97
C ASP A 123 20.32 -2.04 4.64
N ILE A 124 20.28 -2.84 3.57
CA ILE A 124 20.50 -2.38 2.21
C ILE A 124 19.23 -2.57 1.40
N PHE A 125 18.85 -1.55 0.64
CA PHE A 125 17.74 -1.56 -0.28
C PHE A 125 18.27 -1.61 -1.71
N LYS A 126 17.84 -2.63 -2.47
CA LYS A 126 18.23 -2.90 -3.87
C LYS A 126 17.00 -2.88 -4.76
N ASP A 127 17.23 -2.80 -6.08
CA ASP A 127 16.17 -2.82 -7.10
C ASP A 127 15.03 -1.83 -6.84
N VAL A 128 15.39 -0.67 -6.26
CA VAL A 128 14.41 0.35 -5.88
C VAL A 128 13.83 0.96 -7.14
N THR A 129 12.53 0.83 -7.33
CA THR A 129 11.82 1.36 -8.49
C THR A 129 10.87 2.46 -8.06
N VAL A 130 10.93 3.60 -8.75
CA VAL A 130 10.02 4.73 -8.61
C VAL A 130 9.43 5.00 -9.99
N LYS A 131 8.11 4.82 -10.13
CA LYS A 131 7.39 4.81 -11.40
C LYS A 131 8.04 3.80 -12.37
N ASP A 132 8.48 4.26 -13.53
CA ASP A 132 9.13 3.43 -14.55
C ASP A 132 10.67 3.43 -14.44
N TYR A 133 11.23 4.02 -13.38
CA TYR A 133 12.68 4.14 -13.20
C TYR A 133 13.18 3.28 -12.04
N THR A 134 14.04 2.31 -12.36
CA THR A 134 14.76 1.50 -11.37
C THR A 134 16.17 2.06 -11.14
N TYR A 135 16.50 2.35 -9.89
CA TYR A 135 17.83 2.79 -9.50
C TYR A 135 18.84 1.65 -9.67
N GLN A 136 19.98 1.95 -10.31
CA GLN A 136 21.10 1.00 -10.42
C GLN A 136 21.97 0.96 -9.15
N ARG A 137 21.81 1.94 -8.26
CA ARG A 137 22.51 1.99 -6.98
C ARG A 137 21.69 1.31 -5.90
N THR A 138 22.39 0.85 -4.87
CA THR A 138 21.77 0.43 -3.61
C THR A 138 21.67 1.61 -2.66
N PHE A 139 20.65 1.62 -1.81
CA PHE A 139 20.50 2.60 -0.75
C PHE A 139 20.73 1.94 0.61
N THR A 140 21.39 2.65 1.51
CA THR A 140 21.54 2.23 2.91
C THR A 140 20.39 2.76 3.76
N MET A 141 20.14 2.14 4.92
CA MET A 141 19.11 2.60 5.87
C MET A 141 19.24 4.08 6.28
N GLN A 142 20.45 4.65 6.25
CA GLN A 142 20.70 6.06 6.57
C GLN A 142 20.28 7.04 5.46
N GLU A 143 20.17 6.56 4.22
CA GLU A 143 19.85 7.38 3.04
C GLU A 143 18.36 7.40 2.71
N VAL A 144 17.57 6.61 3.42
CA VAL A 144 16.15 6.39 3.16
C VAL A 144 15.32 6.56 4.42
N ILE A 145 14.03 6.77 4.23
CA ILE A 145 13.04 6.66 5.31
C ILE A 145 12.25 5.39 5.04
N TYR A 146 12.58 4.32 5.76
CA TYR A 146 11.83 3.08 5.72
C TYR A 146 10.88 3.01 6.92
N LEU A 147 9.60 2.78 6.65
CA LEU A 147 8.56 2.64 7.65
C LEU A 147 7.93 1.26 7.51
N LYS A 148 7.82 0.54 8.64
CA LYS A 148 7.13 -0.74 8.72
C LYS A 148 5.97 -0.66 9.70
N TYR A 149 4.80 -1.06 9.25
CA TYR A 149 3.63 -1.14 10.10
C TYR A 149 3.75 -2.42 10.93
N ASN A 150 3.99 -2.30 12.23
CA ASN A 150 4.28 -3.46 13.09
C ASN A 150 3.00 -4.21 13.53
N ASN A 151 1.95 -4.20 12.70
CA ASN A 151 0.65 -4.77 13.04
C ASN A 151 0.25 -5.87 12.07
N ASN A 152 0.88 -7.04 12.27
CA ASN A 152 0.61 -8.26 11.52
C ASN A 152 -0.87 -8.69 11.56
N LYS A 153 -1.67 -8.20 12.51
CA LYS A 153 -3.11 -8.51 12.56
C LYS A 153 -3.89 -7.83 11.44
N VAL A 154 -3.51 -6.61 11.08
CA VAL A 154 -4.15 -5.89 9.96
C VAL A 154 -3.73 -6.54 8.66
N THR A 155 -2.45 -6.84 8.50
CA THR A 155 -1.91 -7.57 7.35
C THR A 155 -2.61 -8.92 7.19
N HIS A 156 -2.66 -9.73 8.26
CA HIS A 156 -3.32 -11.03 8.22
C HIS A 156 -4.83 -10.91 8.00
N PHE A 157 -5.49 -9.86 8.49
CA PHE A 157 -6.91 -9.63 8.22
C PHE A 157 -7.16 -9.26 6.75
N VAL A 158 -6.30 -8.41 6.19
CA VAL A 158 -6.34 -8.03 4.77
C VAL A 158 -6.04 -9.26 3.90
N GLU A 159 -5.01 -10.03 4.23
CA GLU A 159 -4.63 -11.28 3.56
C GLU A 159 -5.68 -12.40 3.72
N SER A 160 -6.20 -12.63 4.92
CA SER A 160 -7.23 -13.65 5.18
C SER A 160 -8.53 -13.30 4.49
N LEU A 161 -8.83 -12.00 4.41
CA LEU A 161 -9.87 -11.56 3.51
C LEU A 161 -9.49 -12.02 2.12
N PHE A 162 -8.32 -11.66 1.59
CA PHE A 162 -7.84 -12.04 0.23
C PHE A 162 -7.81 -13.55 -0.06
N GLU A 163 -7.68 -14.39 0.97
CA GLU A 163 -7.80 -15.86 0.89
C GLU A 163 -9.26 -16.34 0.75
N ASP A 164 -10.26 -15.64 1.34
CA ASP A 164 -11.69 -15.95 1.12
C ASP A 164 -12.12 -15.76 -0.36
N TYR A 165 -11.28 -15.15 -1.19
CA TYR A 165 -11.50 -14.92 -2.63
C TYR A 165 -10.97 -16.08 -3.51
N GLY A 166 -10.28 -17.08 -2.93
CA GLY A 166 -9.60 -18.20 -3.62
C GLY A 166 -10.34 -19.52 -3.58
#